data_AF-C9Y7B1-F1
#
_entry.id   AF-C9Y7B1-F1
#
_cell.length_a   1.000
_cell.length_b   1.000
_cell.length_c   1.000
_cell.angle_alpha   90.00
_cell.angle_beta   90.00
_cell.angle_gamma   90.00
#
_symmetry.space_group_name_H-M   'P 1'
#
loop_
_entity.id
_entity.type
_entity.pdbx_description
1 polymer ?
#
loop_
_entity_poly.entity_id
_entity_poly.type
_entity_poly.pdbx_seq_one_letter_code
_entity_poly.pdbx_strand_id
1 'polypeptide(L)'
;MLQHQAVRLLGGNGEPMPWRLVNGEQEWTALPPGRFAANAPDLLLRMVLAGTGIGAVPDVFAQADVRRNALVRILPDWCFPRMPISAVFPGRKLMPPKTRVFIEMLQAALGDPHAA
;
A
#
# COMPACT_ATOMS: atom_id res chain seq x y z
N MET A 1 -6.15 -20.42 -7.08
CA MET A 1 -6.26 -18.98 -6.75
C MET A 1 -7.20 -18.17 -7.66
N LEU A 2 -7.82 -18.76 -8.69
CA LEU A 2 -8.73 -18.08 -9.65
C LEU A 2 -10.18 -17.84 -9.17
N GLN A 3 -10.53 -18.16 -7.91
CA GLN A 3 -11.93 -18.10 -7.45
C GLN A 3 -12.33 -16.80 -6.73
N HIS A 4 -11.38 -16.02 -6.22
CA HIS A 4 -11.69 -14.78 -5.51
C HIS A 4 -11.68 -13.58 -6.46
N GLN A 5 -12.71 -12.74 -6.36
CA GLN A 5 -12.77 -11.46 -7.07
C GLN A 5 -11.89 -10.45 -6.34
N ALA A 6 -10.95 -9.83 -7.03
CA ALA A 6 -10.13 -8.77 -6.48
C ALA A 6 -10.86 -7.42 -6.53
N VAL A 7 -10.73 -6.64 -5.45
CA VAL A 7 -10.95 -5.20 -5.46
C VAL A 7 -9.63 -4.56 -5.90
N ARG A 8 -9.64 -3.96 -7.09
CA ARG A 8 -8.43 -3.40 -7.71
C ARG A 8 -8.18 -1.98 -7.22
N LEU A 9 -6.92 -1.58 -7.11
CA LEU A 9 -6.56 -0.18 -6.88
C LEU A 9 -6.22 0.46 -8.22
N LEU A 10 -6.76 1.65 -8.49
CA LEU A 10 -6.46 2.42 -9.69
C LEU A 10 -5.19 3.25 -9.47
N GLY A 11 -4.33 3.29 -10.49
CA GLY A 11 -3.16 4.15 -10.53
C GLY A 11 -3.54 5.59 -10.91
N GLY A 12 -2.55 6.48 -10.91
CA GLY A 12 -2.75 7.90 -11.28
C GLY A 12 -3.24 8.13 -12.72
N ASN A 13 -3.13 7.13 -13.59
CA ASN A 13 -3.65 7.12 -14.96
C ASN A 13 -5.10 6.59 -15.06
N GLY A 14 -5.73 6.20 -13.94
CA GLY A 14 -7.07 5.62 -13.92
C GLY A 14 -7.15 4.13 -14.25
N GLU A 15 -6.01 3.48 -14.55
CA GLU A 15 -5.97 2.05 -14.85
C GLU A 15 -5.74 1.21 -13.60
N PRO A 16 -6.29 -0.01 -13.51
CA PRO A 16 -6.00 -0.94 -12.44
C PRO A 16 -4.51 -1.28 -12.34
N MET A 17 -3.95 -1.12 -11.15
CA MET A 17 -2.56 -1.48 -10.90
C MET A 17 -2.41 -3.00 -10.77
N PRO A 18 -1.47 -3.63 -11.50
CA PRO A 18 -1.15 -5.03 -11.29
C PRO A 18 -0.57 -5.23 -9.89
N TRP A 19 -0.83 -6.39 -9.30
CA TRP A 19 -0.21 -6.78 -8.04
C TRP A 19 1.17 -7.32 -8.34
N ARG A 20 2.19 -6.69 -7.77
CA ARG A 20 3.57 -7.17 -7.76
C ARG A 20 3.86 -7.72 -6.37
N LEU A 21 3.90 -9.04 -6.26
CA LEU A 21 4.13 -9.78 -5.02
C LEU A 21 5.51 -10.44 -5.07
N VAL A 22 6.19 -10.46 -3.93
CA VAL A 22 7.52 -11.05 -3.75
C VAL A 22 7.45 -12.09 -2.63
N ASN A 23 8.08 -13.23 -2.85
CA ASN A 23 8.30 -14.29 -1.87
C ASN A 23 9.73 -14.85 -2.07
N GLY A 24 10.69 -14.37 -1.27
CA GLY A 24 12.11 -14.68 -1.47
C GLY A 24 12.60 -14.22 -2.85
N GLU A 25 13.10 -15.16 -3.65
CA GLU A 25 13.54 -14.91 -5.03
C GLU A 25 12.39 -14.95 -6.05
N GLN A 26 11.19 -15.36 -5.64
CA GLN A 26 10.04 -15.45 -6.51
C GLN A 26 9.32 -14.10 -6.60
N GLU A 27 9.03 -13.69 -7.84
CA GLU A 27 8.19 -12.53 -8.11
C GLU A 27 6.94 -12.99 -8.89
N TRP A 28 5.78 -12.50 -8.47
CA TRP A 28 4.54 -12.69 -9.18
C TRP A 28 3.94 -11.33 -9.51
N THR A 29 3.75 -11.07 -10.80
CA THR A 29 3.14 -9.83 -11.29
C THR A 29 1.97 -10.16 -12.20
N ALA A 30 0.75 -9.85 -11.76
CA ALA A 30 -0.44 -9.94 -12.60
C ALA A 30 -1.55 -9.01 -12.12
N LEU A 31 -2.49 -8.69 -13.01
CA LEU A 31 -3.74 -8.05 -12.64
C LEU A 31 -4.77 -9.14 -12.28
N PRO A 32 -5.10 -9.36 -10.99
CA PRO A 32 -6.08 -10.37 -10.62
C PRO A 32 -7.47 -10.04 -11.19
N PRO A 33 -8.28 -11.05 -11.55
CA PRO A 33 -9.65 -10.85 -12.01
C PRO A 33 -10.46 -10.14 -10.92
N GLY A 34 -11.25 -9.14 -11.30
CA GLY A 34 -11.98 -8.30 -10.37
C GLY A 34 -13.06 -7.50 -11.06
N ARG A 35 -14.15 -7.25 -10.34
CA ARG A 35 -15.32 -6.48 -10.80
C ARG A 35 -15.34 -5.05 -10.29
N PHE A 36 -14.58 -4.79 -9.24
CA PHE A 36 -14.56 -3.51 -8.54
C PHE A 36 -13.17 -2.90 -8.60
N ALA A 37 -13.13 -1.59 -8.67
CA ALA A 37 -11.92 -0.81 -8.56
C ALA A 37 -12.15 0.37 -7.62
N ALA A 38 -11.13 0.68 -6.82
CA ALA A 38 -11.07 1.83 -5.93
C ALA A 38 -9.92 2.73 -6.38
N ASN A 39 -10.07 4.04 -6.26
CA ASN A 39 -8.99 5.00 -6.48
C ASN A 39 -8.31 5.44 -5.19
N ALA A 40 -8.73 4.91 -4.04
CA ALA A 40 -8.19 5.24 -2.73
C ALA A 40 -8.06 3.98 -1.84
N PRO A 41 -6.97 3.83 -1.06
CA PRO A 41 -6.76 2.67 -0.19
C PRO A 41 -7.84 2.47 0.87
N ASP A 42 -8.41 3.55 1.42
CA ASP A 42 -9.46 3.50 2.44
C ASP A 42 -10.78 2.98 1.87
N LEU A 43 -11.13 3.39 0.65
CA LEU A 43 -12.30 2.86 -0.06
C LEU A 43 -12.12 1.38 -0.39
N LEU A 44 -10.92 0.98 -0.85
CA LEU A 44 -10.59 -0.42 -1.09
C LEU A 44 -10.77 -1.26 0.17
N LEU A 45 -10.23 -0.81 1.31
CA LEU A 45 -10.39 -1.47 2.60
C LEU A 45 -11.87 -1.63 2.99
N ARG A 46 -12.67 -0.57 2.88
CA ARG A 46 -14.12 -0.63 3.19
C ARG A 46 -14.87 -1.63 2.31
N MET A 47 -14.53 -1.72 1.03
CA MET A 47 -15.13 -2.72 0.12
C MET A 47 -14.76 -4.15 0.50
N VAL A 48 -13.49 -4.39 0.86
CA VAL A 48 -13.03 -5.71 1.34
C VAL A 48 -13.74 -6.09 2.64
N LEU A 49 -13.85 -5.16 3.60
CA LEU A 49 -14.59 -5.35 4.85
C LEU A 49 -16.08 -5.62 4.64
N ALA A 50 -16.67 -5.07 3.58
CA ALA A 50 -18.04 -5.37 3.17
C ALA A 50 -18.21 -6.75 2.50
N GLY A 51 -17.14 -7.56 2.40
CA GLY A 51 -17.17 -8.89 1.79
C GLY A 51 -17.20 -8.88 0.26
N THR A 52 -16.82 -7.76 -0.38
CA THR A 52 -16.89 -7.60 -1.84
C THR A 52 -15.83 -8.43 -2.58
N GLY A 53 -14.80 -8.89 -1.87
CA GLY A 53 -13.72 -9.67 -2.46
C GLY A 53 -12.43 -9.60 -1.64
N ILE A 54 -11.30 -9.87 -2.31
CA ILE A 54 -9.96 -9.75 -1.74
C ILE A 54 -9.29 -8.46 -2.22
N GLY A 55 -8.40 -7.88 -1.42
CA GLY A 55 -7.74 -6.63 -1.78
C GLY A 55 -6.32 -6.54 -1.23
N ALA A 56 -5.47 -5.84 -1.97
CA ALA A 56 -4.14 -5.47 -1.52
C ALA A 56 -4.24 -4.16 -0.71
N VAL A 57 -4.24 -4.29 0.61
CA VAL A 57 -4.35 -3.17 1.55
C VAL A 57 -3.00 -2.98 2.24
N PRO A 58 -2.45 -1.75 2.31
CA PRO A 58 -1.23 -1.51 3.08
C PRO A 58 -1.44 -1.83 4.57
N ASP A 59 -0.41 -2.38 5.22
CA ASP A 59 -0.49 -2.87 6.60
C ASP A 59 -1.01 -1.81 7.58
N VAL A 60 -0.59 -0.54 7.40
CA VAL A 60 -1.03 0.58 8.24
C VAL A 60 -2.55 0.77 8.26
N PHE A 61 -3.24 0.42 7.18
CA PHE A 61 -4.70 0.44 7.11
C PHE A 61 -5.33 -0.86 7.62
N ALA A 62 -4.71 -2.01 7.35
CA ALA A 62 -5.29 -3.32 7.66
C ALA A 62 -5.08 -3.78 9.13
N GLN A 63 -4.06 -3.29 9.83
CA GLN A 63 -3.65 -3.82 11.15
C GLN A 63 -4.76 -3.80 12.20
N ALA A 64 -5.58 -2.75 12.26
CA ALA A 64 -6.69 -2.68 13.21
C ALA A 64 -7.76 -3.74 12.90
N ASP A 65 -8.05 -3.93 11.61
CA ASP A 65 -9.04 -4.87 11.10
C ASP A 65 -8.62 -6.34 11.21
N VAL A 66 -7.34 -6.62 11.01
CA VAL A 66 -6.77 -7.95 11.22
C VAL A 66 -6.80 -8.32 12.70
N ARG A 67 -6.42 -7.39 13.60
CA ARG A 67 -6.45 -7.64 15.05
C ARG A 67 -7.85 -7.96 15.59
N ARG A 68 -8.90 -7.39 14.99
CA ARG A 68 -10.29 -7.66 15.36
C ARG A 68 -10.93 -8.81 14.58
N ASN A 69 -10.14 -9.59 13.83
CA ASN A 69 -10.61 -10.69 12.97
C ASN A 69 -11.66 -10.28 11.91
N ALA A 70 -11.73 -8.99 11.55
CA ALA A 70 -12.57 -8.50 10.45
C ALA A 70 -11.89 -8.68 9.08
N LEU A 71 -10.56 -8.80 9.07
CA LEU A 71 -9.77 -9.18 7.89
C LEU A 71 -8.85 -10.34 8.21
N VAL A 72 -8.56 -11.15 7.20
CA VAL A 72 -7.62 -12.27 7.29
C VAL A 72 -6.60 -12.15 6.16
N ARG A 73 -5.31 -12.31 6.49
CA ARG A 73 -4.22 -12.39 5.50
C ARG A 73 -4.28 -13.76 4.81
N ILE A 74 -4.45 -13.76 3.50
CA ILE A 74 -4.65 -14.99 2.69
C ILE A 74 -3.40 -15.46 1.93
N LEU A 75 -2.37 -14.63 1.82
CA LEU A 75 -1.08 -14.95 1.20
C LEU A 75 0.04 -14.58 2.19
N PRO A 76 0.29 -15.41 3.22
CA PRO A 76 1.24 -15.09 4.29
C PRO A 76 2.69 -15.02 3.82
N ASP A 77 3.06 -15.80 2.80
CA ASP A 77 4.44 -15.87 2.29
C ASP A 77 4.75 -14.80 1.25
N TRP A 78 3.72 -14.08 0.78
CA TRP A 78 3.86 -13.06 -0.25
C TRP A 78 3.71 -11.67 0.34
N CYS A 79 4.57 -10.76 -0.08
CA CYS A 79 4.57 -9.36 0.32
C CYS A 79 4.63 -8.45 -0.92
N PHE A 80 4.07 -7.25 -0.82
CA PHE A 80 4.37 -6.22 -1.81
C PHE A 80 5.80 -5.70 -1.61
N PRO A 81 6.50 -5.27 -2.67
CA PRO A 81 7.79 -4.62 -2.52
C PRO A 81 7.65 -3.36 -1.64
N ARG A 82 8.66 -3.09 -0.81
CA ARG A 82 8.72 -1.86 -0.02
C ARG A 82 8.66 -0.66 -0.97
N MET A 83 7.66 0.20 -0.76
CA MET A 83 7.54 1.44 -1.52
C MET A 83 8.25 2.57 -0.77
N PRO A 84 9.24 3.24 -1.36
CA PRO A 84 9.88 4.38 -0.73
C PRO A 84 8.88 5.56 -0.64
N ILE A 85 8.87 6.23 0.52
CA ILE A 85 8.15 7.48 0.73
C ILE A 85 9.15 8.62 0.60
N SER A 86 8.86 9.58 -0.27
CA SER A 86 9.76 10.72 -0.55
C SER A 86 9.09 12.05 -0.21
N ALA A 87 9.83 12.95 0.43
CA ALA A 87 9.41 14.34 0.59
C ALA A 87 9.80 15.14 -0.66
N VAL A 88 8.81 15.72 -1.36
CA VAL A 88 9.03 16.49 -2.60
C VAL A 88 8.80 17.96 -2.34
N PHE A 89 9.77 18.81 -2.70
CA PHE A 89 9.69 20.26 -2.53
C PHE A 89 10.39 20.99 -3.72
N PRO A 90 9.95 22.21 -4.07
CA PRO A 90 10.53 22.96 -5.18
C PRO A 90 11.86 23.62 -4.78
N GLY A 91 12.94 23.30 -5.50
CA GLY A 91 14.22 24.01 -5.47
C GLY A 91 15.34 23.34 -4.67
N ARG A 92 16.51 23.13 -5.30
CA ARG A 92 17.72 22.57 -4.67
C ARG A 92 18.64 23.61 -4.02
N LYS A 93 18.47 24.89 -4.35
CA LYS A 93 19.52 25.92 -4.12
C LYS A 93 19.37 26.71 -2.82
N LEU A 94 18.16 26.84 -2.28
CA LEU A 94 17.86 27.58 -1.05
C LEU A 94 16.67 26.93 -0.34
N MET A 95 16.89 25.79 0.32
CA MET A 95 15.86 25.21 1.19
C MET A 95 15.68 26.13 2.41
N PRO A 96 14.48 26.71 2.65
CA PRO A 96 14.26 27.54 3.81
C PRO A 96 14.55 26.74 5.10
N PRO A 97 15.16 27.35 6.13
CA PRO A 97 15.46 26.65 7.39
C PRO A 97 14.24 25.96 8.02
N LYS A 98 13.05 26.57 7.91
CA LYS A 98 11.78 25.98 8.37
C LYS A 98 11.44 24.68 7.66
N THR A 99 11.64 24.61 6.34
CA THR A 99 11.41 23.39 5.54
C THR A 99 12.39 22.29 5.93
N ARG A 100 13.66 22.64 6.16
CA ARG A 100 14.67 21.67 6.62
C ARG A 100 14.31 21.05 7.96
N VAL A 101 14.03 21.89 8.97
CA VAL A 101 13.63 21.41 10.31
C VAL A 101 12.35 20.58 10.26
N PHE A 102 11.41 20.92 9.38
CA PHE A 102 10.20 20.12 9.18
C PHE A 102 10.50 18.74 8.55
N ILE A 103 11.39 18.66 7.56
CA ILE A 103 11.84 17.38 6.98
C ILE A 103 12.57 16.54 8.03
N GLU A 104 13.46 17.14 8.82
CA GLU A 104 14.17 16.47 9.92
C GLU A 104 13.17 15.91 10.94
N MET A 105 12.12 16.67 11.28
CA MET A 105 11.03 16.21 12.15
C MET A 105 10.25 15.05 11.53
N LEU A 106 9.91 15.11 10.24
CA LEU A 106 9.22 14.02 9.54
C LEU A 106 10.08 12.76 9.49
N GLN A 107 11.38 12.88 9.26
CA GLN A 107 12.31 11.75 9.30
C GLN A 107 12.38 11.11 10.69
N ALA A 108 12.36 11.92 11.76
CA ALA A 108 12.32 11.39 13.12
C ALA A 108 10.97 10.73 13.46
N ALA A 109 9.85 11.25 12.96
CA ALA A 109 8.51 10.76 13.25
C ALA A 109 8.09 9.55 12.41
N LEU A 110 8.55 9.47 11.16
CA LEU A 110 8.18 8.44 10.17
C LEU A 110 9.32 7.47 9.86
N GLY A 111 10.55 7.79 10.26
CA GLY A 111 11.70 6.89 10.14
C GLY A 111 11.50 5.68 11.05
N ASP A 112 11.24 4.54 10.44
CA ASP A 112 11.13 3.26 11.15
C ASP A 112 12.54 2.75 11.54
N PRO A 113 12.78 2.35 12.81
CA PRO A 113 14.00 1.68 13.27
C PRO A 113 14.38 0.40 12.50
N HIS A 114 13.48 -0.21 11.73
CA HIS A 114 13.71 -1.41 10.91
C HIS A 114 14.17 -1.12 9.46
N ALA A 115 14.74 0.07 9.22
CA ALA A 115 15.27 0.51 7.94
C ALA A 115 16.79 0.34 7.78
N ALA A 116 17.46 -0.36 8.70
CA ALA A 116 18.85 -0.80 8.56
C ALA A 116 18.93 -2.28 8.15
#